data_AF-A0A7G2IUC8-F1
#
_entry.id   AF-A0A7G2IUC8-F1
#
_cell.length_a   1.000
_cell.length_b   1.000
_cell.length_c   1.000
_cell.angle_alpha   90.00
_cell.angle_beta   90.00
_cell.angle_gamma   90.00
#
_symmetry.space_group_name_H-M   'P 1'
#
loop_
_entity.id
_entity.type
_entity.pdbx_description
1 polymer ?
#
loop_
_entity_poly.entity_id
_entity_poly.type
_entity_poly.pdbx_seq_one_letter_code
_entity_poly.pdbx_strand_id
1 'polypeptide(L)'
;MLSRRGHRLSRFRKNKRHLRDRLRQRIFFRDRVVPELMEKPRVLVLTGAGISAESGIRTFRAADGLWEEHRVEDVATPEGFSRNPELVQSFL
;
A
#
# COMPACT_ATOMS: atom_id res chain seq x y z
N MET A 1 -39.30 3.53 24.42
CA MET A 1 -38.43 2.32 24.39
C MET A 1 -37.26 2.42 23.38
N LEU A 2 -36.63 3.59 23.14
CA LEU A 2 -35.55 3.76 22.13
C LEU A 2 -34.14 4.05 22.70
N SER A 3 -34.01 4.37 23.98
CA SER A 3 -32.74 4.84 24.59
C SER A 3 -31.69 3.72 24.78
N ARG A 4 -32.11 2.47 25.04
CA ARG A 4 -31.19 1.37 25.40
C ARG A 4 -30.41 0.77 24.21
N ARG A 5 -30.93 0.86 22.98
CA ARG A 5 -30.27 0.35 21.76
C ARG A 5 -29.15 1.26 21.27
N GLY A 6 -29.35 2.58 21.29
CA GLY A 6 -28.35 3.56 20.84
C GLY A 6 -27.08 3.55 21.71
N HIS A 7 -27.25 3.42 23.03
CA HIS A 7 -26.13 3.31 23.98
C HIS A 7 -25.31 2.04 23.78
N ARG A 8 -25.96 0.93 23.40
CA ARG A 8 -25.30 -0.36 23.16
C ARG A 8 -24.46 -0.31 21.86
N LEU A 9 -24.98 0.35 20.82
CA LEU A 9 -24.27 0.56 19.56
C LEU A 9 -23.09 1.54 19.70
N SER A 10 -23.23 2.62 20.47
CA SER A 10 -22.11 3.55 20.71
C SER A 10 -20.98 2.89 21.50
N ARG A 11 -21.32 2.04 22.50
CA ARG A 11 -20.35 1.27 23.28
C ARG A 11 -19.63 0.21 22.43
N PHE A 12 -20.35 -0.46 21.54
CA PHE A 12 -19.76 -1.40 20.58
C PHE A 12 -18.76 -0.71 19.63
N ARG A 13 -19.13 0.45 19.07
CA ARG A 13 -18.24 1.24 18.20
C ARG A 13 -16.98 1.71 18.93
N LYS A 14 -17.11 2.20 20.17
CA LYS A 14 -15.95 2.57 21.03
C LYS A 14 -15.04 1.37 21.29
N ASN A 15 -15.59 0.22 21.69
CA ASN A 15 -14.81 -0.99 21.94
C ASN A 15 -14.10 -1.51 20.69
N LYS A 16 -14.75 -1.46 19.52
CA LYS A 16 -14.12 -1.85 18.25
C LYS A 16 -12.96 -0.91 17.86
N ARG A 17 -13.09 0.40 18.14
CA ARG A 17 -12.01 1.37 17.96
C ARG A 17 -10.83 1.08 18.89
N HIS A 18 -11.08 0.90 20.18
CA HIS A 18 -10.04 0.54 21.14
C HIS A 18 -9.35 -0.78 20.80
N LEU A 19 -10.07 -1.78 20.29
CA LEU A 19 -9.48 -3.04 19.84
C LEU A 19 -8.56 -2.83 18.61
N ARG A 20 -8.99 -2.03 17.62
CA ARG A 20 -8.13 -1.66 16.48
C ARG A 20 -6.90 -0.89 16.94
N ASP A 21 -7.05 0.04 17.87
CA ASP A 21 -5.94 0.84 18.38
C ASP A 21 -4.95 -0.02 19.18
N ARG A 22 -5.43 -0.97 19.99
CA ARG A 22 -4.58 -1.96 20.68
C ARG A 22 -3.89 -2.92 19.72
N LEU A 23 -4.57 -3.39 18.67
CA LEU A 23 -3.96 -4.23 17.64
C LEU A 23 -2.88 -3.47 16.87
N ARG A 24 -3.14 -2.21 16.48
CA ARG A 24 -2.14 -1.33 15.86
C ARG A 24 -0.95 -1.10 16.77
N GLN A 25 -1.19 -0.76 18.03
CA GLN A 25 -0.12 -0.61 19.02
C GLN A 25 0.67 -1.89 19.21
N ARG A 26 0.03 -3.07 19.22
CA ARG A 26 0.71 -4.35 19.39
C ARG A 26 1.53 -4.77 18.15
N ILE A 27 1.07 -4.42 16.95
CA ILE A 27 1.83 -4.57 15.70
C ILE A 27 3.05 -3.65 15.73
N PHE A 28 2.86 -2.37 16.07
CA PHE A 28 3.97 -1.40 16.23
C PHE A 28 4.94 -1.75 17.38
N PHE A 29 4.46 -2.36 18.46
CA PHE A 29 5.30 -2.72 19.61
C PHE A 29 6.15 -3.97 19.34
N ARG A 30 5.76 -4.80 18.35
CA ARG A 30 6.58 -5.94 17.92
C ARG A 30 7.87 -5.49 17.21
N ASP A 31 7.89 -4.27 16.66
CA ASP A 31 9.11 -3.64 16.11
C ASP A 31 10.03 -3.06 17.20
N ARG A 32 9.60 -3.07 18.48
CA ARG A 32 10.46 -2.76 19.64
C ARG A 32 11.05 -4.01 20.28
N VAL A 33 11.25 -5.10 19.53
CA VAL A 33 12.33 -6.02 19.92
C VAL A 33 13.58 -5.17 19.97
N VAL A 34 14.10 -5.02 21.19
CA VAL A 34 15.14 -4.07 21.54
C VAL A 34 16.35 -4.34 20.64
N PRO A 35 16.85 -3.36 19.86
CA PRO A 35 18.03 -3.56 19.01
C PRO A 35 19.21 -4.15 19.78
N GLU A 36 19.31 -3.85 21.08
CA GLU A 36 20.30 -4.40 22.01
C GLU A 36 20.25 -5.94 22.18
N LEU A 37 19.15 -6.62 21.87
CA LEU A 37 19.03 -8.09 21.93
C LEU A 37 19.30 -8.78 20.57
N MET A 38 19.45 -8.02 19.49
CA MET A 38 19.77 -8.54 18.16
C MET A 38 21.23 -8.22 17.81
N GLU A 39 22.07 -9.25 17.70
CA GLU A 39 23.47 -9.12 17.27
C GLU A 39 23.62 -8.32 15.95
N LYS A 40 22.60 -8.40 15.07
CA LYS A 40 22.43 -7.56 13.88
C LYS A 40 20.94 -7.35 13.57
N PRO A 41 20.46 -6.10 13.35
CA PRO A 41 19.08 -5.84 12.97
C PRO A 41 18.76 -6.46 11.60
N ARG A 42 17.61 -7.14 11.49
CA ARG A 42 17.11 -7.69 10.23
C ARG A 42 16.11 -6.70 9.63
N VAL A 43 16.59 -5.86 8.72
CA VAL A 43 15.78 -4.81 8.08
C VAL A 43 15.22 -5.35 6.75
N LEU A 44 13.92 -5.18 6.55
CA LEU A 44 13.25 -5.40 5.27
C LEU A 44 12.60 -4.08 4.85
N VAL A 45 12.86 -3.67 3.60
CA VAL A 45 12.24 -2.50 3.00
C VAL A 45 11.36 -2.97 1.84
N LEU A 46 10.05 -2.77 1.97
CA LEU A 46 9.12 -2.97 0.87
C LEU A 46 8.89 -1.62 0.19
N THR A 47 9.32 -1.52 -1.06
CA THR A 47 9.24 -0.30 -1.86
C THR A 47 8.39 -0.52 -3.12
N GLY A 48 8.07 0.56 -3.81
CA GLY A 48 7.37 0.54 -5.10
C GLY A 48 7.80 1.74 -5.94
N ALA A 49 7.17 1.94 -7.11
CA ALA A 49 7.54 2.98 -8.08
C ALA A 49 7.60 4.41 -7.47
N GLY A 50 6.88 4.67 -6.40
CA GLY A 50 6.89 5.97 -5.69
C GLY A 50 8.27 6.41 -5.21
N ILE A 51 9.18 5.49 -4.87
CA ILE A 51 10.55 5.87 -4.45
C ILE A 51 11.33 6.56 -5.58
N SER A 52 10.97 6.27 -6.84
CA SER A 52 11.64 6.80 -8.02
C SER A 52 11.00 8.09 -8.56
N ALA A 53 9.85 8.50 -8.02
CA ALA A 53 9.12 9.68 -8.50
C ALA A 53 9.95 10.96 -8.38
N GLU A 54 10.68 11.13 -7.27
CA GLU A 54 11.57 12.29 -7.04
C GLU A 54 12.80 12.28 -7.96
N SER A 55 13.11 11.15 -8.60
CA SER A 55 14.16 11.03 -9.61
C SER A 55 13.64 11.29 -11.04
N GLY A 56 12.38 11.70 -11.19
CA GLY A 56 11.79 12.03 -12.49
C GLY A 56 11.18 10.84 -13.24
N ILE A 57 11.15 9.64 -12.65
CA ILE A 57 10.49 8.48 -13.26
C ILE A 57 8.99 8.57 -12.99
N ARG A 58 8.16 8.60 -14.05
CA ARG A 58 6.70 8.62 -13.87
C ARG A 58 6.23 7.28 -13.31
N THR A 59 5.34 7.36 -12.32
CA THR A 59 4.79 6.16 -11.67
C THR A 59 3.47 5.75 -12.32
N PHE A 60 3.13 4.47 -12.23
CA PHE A 60 1.89 3.92 -12.79
C PHE A 60 0.57 4.49 -12.21
N ARG A 61 0.62 5.34 -11.18
CA ARG A 61 -0.53 5.99 -10.55
C ARG A 61 -0.46 7.52 -10.64
N ALA A 62 0.04 8.04 -11.75
CA ALA A 62 -0.04 9.47 -12.03
C ALA A 62 -1.51 9.94 -12.09
N ALA A 63 -1.73 11.25 -11.92
CA ALA A 63 -3.08 11.82 -11.75
C ALA A 63 -4.00 11.61 -12.97
N ASP A 64 -3.42 11.36 -14.13
CA ASP A 64 -4.08 11.05 -15.41
C ASP A 64 -4.36 9.54 -15.60
N GLY A 65 -3.83 8.69 -14.73
CA GLY A 65 -3.95 7.23 -14.83
C GLY A 65 -3.11 6.60 -15.95
N LEU A 66 -2.20 7.37 -16.56
CA LEU A 66 -1.27 6.89 -17.59
C LEU A 66 0.12 6.66 -17.00
N TRP A 67 0.88 5.77 -17.63
CA TRP A 67 2.29 5.56 -17.37
C TRP A 67 3.09 5.92 -18.62
N GLU A 68 3.90 6.98 -18.53
CA GLU A 68 4.63 7.53 -19.68
C GLU A 68 3.71 7.83 -20.88
N GLU A 69 2.51 8.40 -20.65
CA GLU A 69 1.44 8.63 -21.66
C GLU A 69 0.75 7.36 -22.21
N HIS A 70 1.07 6.18 -21.68
CA HIS A 70 0.44 4.92 -22.11
C HIS A 70 -0.44 4.32 -21.01
N ARG A 71 -1.50 3.60 -21.41
CA ARG A 71 -2.24 2.74 -20.48
C ARG A 71 -1.38 1.54 -20.13
N VAL A 72 -1.31 1.19 -18.85
CA VAL A 72 -0.46 0.08 -18.36
C VAL A 72 -0.82 -1.23 -19.06
N GLU A 73 -2.10 -1.47 -19.34
CA GLU A 73 -2.61 -2.65 -20.04
C GLU A 73 -2.17 -2.77 -21.51
N ASP A 74 -1.71 -1.67 -22.13
CA ASP A 74 -1.22 -1.69 -23.50
C ASP A 74 0.28 -2.03 -23.56
N VAL A 75 1.03 -1.74 -22.50
CA VAL A 75 2.50 -1.87 -22.49
C VAL A 75 3.05 -2.93 -21.52
N ALA A 76 2.26 -3.35 -20.53
CA ALA A 76 2.71 -4.23 -19.44
C ALA A 76 1.80 -5.44 -19.22
N THR A 77 1.24 -6.00 -20.30
CA THR A 77 0.46 -7.26 -20.26
C THR A 77 0.83 -8.18 -21.42
N PRO A 78 0.68 -9.51 -21.27
CA PRO A 78 0.82 -10.45 -22.39
C PRO A 78 -0.13 -10.14 -23.54
N GLU A 79 -1.35 -9.71 -23.25
CA GLU A 79 -2.34 -9.34 -24.26
C GLU A 79 -1.94 -8.05 -24.99
N GLY A 80 -1.38 -7.06 -24.27
CA GLY A 80 -0.84 -5.84 -24.87
C GLY A 80 0.31 -6.14 -25.83
N PHE A 81 1.26 -6.98 -25.41
CA PHE A 81 2.34 -7.45 -26.26
C PHE A 81 1.83 -8.20 -27.49
N SER A 82 0.84 -9.09 -27.32
CA SER A 82 0.24 -9.82 -28.43
C SER A 82 -0.48 -8.91 -29.43
N ARG A 83 -1.07 -7.80 -28.96
CA ARG A 83 -1.73 -6.79 -29.82
C ARG A 83 -0.73 -5.93 -30.59
N ASN A 84 0.35 -5.48 -29.94
CA ASN A 84 1.35 -4.60 -30.56
C ASN A 84 2.74 -4.76 -29.93
N PRO A 85 3.56 -5.73 -30.40
CA PRO A 85 4.90 -5.96 -29.87
C PRO A 85 5.84 -4.76 -30.06
N GLU A 86 5.71 -4.04 -31.17
CA GLU A 86 6.56 -2.87 -31.48
C GLU A 86 6.36 -1.74 -30.48
N LEU A 87 5.09 -1.47 -30.11
CA LEU A 87 4.77 -0.49 -29.08
C LEU A 87 5.43 -0.85 -27.75
N VAL A 88 5.24 -2.09 -27.27
CA VAL A 88 5.82 -2.55 -26.01
C VAL A 88 7.35 -2.44 -26.03
N GLN A 89 7.97 -2.78 -27.15
CA GLN A 89 9.42 -2.77 -27.27
C GLN A 89 10.00 -1.36 -27.39
N SER A 90 9.26 -0.42 -27.99
CA SER A 90 9.62 1.01 -28.03
C SER A 90 9.41 1.73 -26.71
N PHE A 91 8.54 1.20 -25.85
CA PHE A 91 8.24 1.75 -24.53
C PHE A 91 9.31 1.45 -23.47
N LEU A 92 9.96 0.28 -23.58
CA LEU A 92 11.00 -0.21 -22.66
C LEU A 92 12.37 0.41 -22.93
#